data_AF-A0A957WYG1-F1
#
_entry.id   AF-A0A957WYG1-F1
#
_cell.length_a   1.000
_cell.length_b   1.000
_cell.length_c   1.000
_cell.angle_alpha   90.00
_cell.angle_beta   90.00
_cell.angle_gamma   90.00
#
_symmetry.space_group_name_H-M   'P 1'
#
loop_
_entity.id
_entity.type
_entity.pdbx_description
1 polymer ?
#
loop_
_entity_poly.entity_id
_entity_poly.type
_entity_poly.pdbx_seq_one_letter_code
_entity_poly.pdbx_strand_id
1 'polypeptide(L)'
;MSVIYIVRRFLIFLAVVWAAATFNFLLPRLGGANPIREKLVSQAALSGTVQAGLEEMVKEFETKFGLDQPLWRQYLTYLTDMARFDFNYSIANYPRKVLDMMRDALPWTITLLLTTTILGFLIGNLLGALLAWPNAPGFLKFVMPPILMMSAIPYFLLGLILVYVFGFFLD
;
A
#
# COMPACT_ATOMS: atom_id res chain seq x y z
N MET A 1 -17.32 -20.51 20.54
CA MET A 1 -17.11 -19.05 20.61
C MET A 1 -18.40 -18.42 21.13
N SER A 2 -18.35 -17.55 22.14
CA SER A 2 -19.57 -16.88 22.62
C SER A 2 -19.98 -15.77 21.64
N VAL A 3 -21.28 -15.50 21.51
CA VAL A 3 -21.82 -14.40 20.68
C VAL A 3 -21.17 -13.06 21.07
N ILE A 4 -20.96 -12.86 22.37
CA ILE A 4 -20.29 -11.69 22.95
C ILE A 4 -18.87 -11.51 22.38
N TYR A 5 -18.13 -12.60 22.18
CA TYR A 5 -16.77 -12.54 21.62
C TYR A 5 -16.79 -12.05 20.17
N ILE A 6 -17.71 -12.57 19.35
CA ILE A 6 -17.83 -12.20 17.93
C ILE A 6 -18.23 -10.72 17.81
N VAL A 7 -19.24 -10.29 18.57
CA VAL A 7 -19.69 -8.89 18.57
C VAL A 7 -18.57 -7.95 19.00
N ARG A 8 -17.87 -8.26 20.10
CA ARG A 8 -16.73 -7.47 20.56
C ARG A 8 -15.65 -7.34 19.48
N ARG A 9 -15.31 -8.43 18.81
CA ARG A 9 -14.26 -8.43 17.77
C ARG A 9 -14.68 -7.67 16.52
N PHE A 10 -15.95 -7.77 16.13
CA PHE A 10 -16.51 -7.00 15.03
C PHE A 10 -16.52 -5.50 15.32
N LEU A 11 -16.90 -5.07 16.53
CA LEU A 11 -16.85 -3.66 16.93
C LEU A 11 -15.42 -3.12 16.95
N ILE A 12 -14.45 -3.90 17.43
CA ILE A 12 -13.03 -3.52 17.37
C ILE A 12 -12.58 -3.36 15.92
N PHE A 13 -12.97 -4.29 15.04
CA PHE A 13 -12.65 -4.20 13.61
C PHE A 13 -13.22 -2.91 12.99
N LEU A 14 -14.48 -2.58 13.25
CA LEU A 14 -15.10 -1.33 12.77
C LEU A 14 -14.38 -0.10 13.30
N ALA A 15 -13.99 -0.08 14.58
CA ALA A 15 -13.24 1.01 15.18
C ALA A 15 -11.87 1.19 14.53
N VAL A 16 -11.16 0.10 14.23
CA VAL A 16 -9.87 0.12 13.53
C VAL A 16 -10.02 0.64 12.10
N VAL A 17 -11.02 0.16 11.35
CA VAL A 17 -11.29 0.64 9.98
C VAL A 17 -11.64 2.11 9.98
N TRP A 18 -12.51 2.55 10.89
CA TRP A 18 -12.90 3.95 11.03
C TRP A 18 -11.70 4.84 11.39
N ALA A 19 -10.88 4.41 12.35
CA ALA A 19 -9.66 5.14 12.72
C ALA A 19 -8.69 5.25 11.53
N ALA A 20 -8.42 4.14 10.82
CA ALA A 20 -7.56 4.13 9.65
C ALA A 20 -8.09 5.05 8.53
N ALA A 21 -9.40 5.00 8.24
CA ALA A 21 -10.04 5.89 7.28
C ALA A 21 -9.93 7.37 7.70
N THR A 22 -10.10 7.66 8.99
CA THR A 22 -9.91 9.01 9.55
C THR A 22 -8.48 9.50 9.33
N PHE A 23 -7.48 8.67 9.63
CA PHE A 23 -6.07 9.02 9.41
C PHE A 23 -5.77 9.23 7.93
N ASN A 24 -6.24 8.35 7.05
CA ASN A 24 -6.08 8.50 5.60
C ASN A 24 -6.72 9.78 5.06
N PHE A 25 -7.83 10.21 5.66
CA PHE A 25 -8.48 11.47 5.31
C PHE A 25 -7.70 12.70 5.82
N LEU A 26 -7.24 12.67 7.08
CA LEU A 26 -6.62 13.83 7.74
C LEU A 26 -5.16 14.04 7.33
N LEU A 27 -4.35 12.99 7.26
CA LEU A 27 -2.89 13.11 7.07
C LEU A 27 -2.51 13.95 5.83
N PRO A 28 -3.10 13.74 4.64
CA PRO A 28 -2.79 14.58 3.49
C PRO A 28 -3.22 16.05 3.67
N ARG A 29 -4.31 16.29 4.42
CA ARG A 29 -4.87 17.64 4.64
C ARG A 29 -4.12 18.44 5.69
N LEU A 30 -3.38 17.78 6.59
CA LEU A 30 -2.51 18.43 7.57
C LEU A 30 -1.26 19.05 6.93
N GLY A 31 -0.81 18.52 5.79
CA GLY A 31 0.38 19.01 5.09
C GLY A 31 0.23 20.40 4.47
N GLY A 32 -0.98 20.97 4.43
CA GLY A 32 -1.28 22.30 3.86
C GLY A 32 -1.13 22.40 2.33
N ALA A 33 -0.53 21.39 1.69
CA ALA A 33 -0.38 21.28 0.25
C ALA A 33 -1.71 20.94 -0.43
N ASN A 34 -2.01 21.64 -1.52
CA ASN A 34 -3.13 21.31 -2.39
C ASN A 34 -2.66 20.30 -3.45
N PRO A 35 -3.10 19.03 -3.39
CA PRO A 35 -2.61 17.97 -4.28
C PRO A 35 -3.00 18.20 -5.75
N ILE A 36 -4.09 18.94 -6.00
CA ILE A 36 -4.50 19.32 -7.36
C ILE A 36 -3.51 20.35 -7.92
N ARG A 37 -3.19 21.38 -7.14
CA ARG A 37 -2.22 22.41 -7.53
C ARG A 37 -0.85 21.80 -7.80
N GLU A 38 -0.35 20.96 -6.90
CA GLU A 38 0.96 20.31 -7.08
C GLU A 38 1.01 19.46 -8.34
N LYS A 39 -0.03 18.67 -8.60
CA LYS A 39 -0.11 17.87 -9.81
C LYS A 39 -0.15 18.75 -11.06
N LEU A 40 -1.00 19.77 -11.10
CA LEU A 40 -1.11 20.63 -12.28
C LEU A 40 0.20 21.41 -12.53
N VAL A 41 0.87 21.87 -11.48
CA VAL A 41 2.20 22.49 -11.57
C VAL A 41 3.25 21.50 -12.10
N SER A 42 3.25 20.25 -11.59
CA SER A 42 4.17 19.21 -12.07
C SER A 42 3.92 18.86 -13.55
N GLN A 43 2.67 18.85 -14.00
CA GLN A 43 2.33 18.61 -15.41
C GLN A 43 2.74 19.78 -16.29
N ALA A 44 2.48 21.03 -15.86
CA ALA A 44 2.89 22.23 -16.59
C ALA A 44 4.42 22.33 -16.73
N ALA A 45 5.17 21.91 -15.70
CA ALA A 45 6.63 21.86 -15.74
C ALA A 45 7.15 20.87 -16.80
N LEU A 46 6.46 19.73 -16.99
CA LEU A 46 6.81 18.74 -18.00
C LEU A 46 6.43 19.17 -19.43
N SER A 47 5.35 19.96 -19.59
CA SER A 47 4.87 20.42 -20.89
C SER A 47 5.51 21.74 -21.36
N GLY A 48 6.37 22.37 -20.55
CA GLY A 48 7.10 23.59 -20.91
C GLY A 48 6.23 24.84 -21.11
N THR A 49 4.94 24.76 -20.75
CA THR A 49 3.96 25.83 -20.92
C THR A 49 3.29 26.09 -19.57
N VAL A 50 3.55 27.26 -18.98
CA VAL A 50 2.77 27.73 -17.82
C VAL A 50 1.39 28.10 -18.35
N GLN A 51 0.42 27.22 -18.13
CA GLN A 51 -0.95 27.43 -18.58
C GLN A 51 -1.51 28.69 -17.91
N ALA A 52 -1.76 29.73 -18.71
CA ALA A 52 -2.63 30.82 -18.28
C ALA A 52 -3.98 30.20 -17.89
N GLY A 53 -4.47 30.49 -16.68
CA GLY A 53 -5.67 29.86 -16.13
C GLY A 53 -5.42 28.65 -15.20
N LEU A 54 -4.17 28.38 -14.80
CA LEU A 54 -3.86 27.32 -13.81
C LEU A 54 -4.71 27.43 -12.54
N GLU A 55 -4.90 28.63 -12.00
CA GLU A 55 -5.72 28.82 -10.80
C GLU A 55 -7.21 28.54 -11.03
N GLU A 56 -7.70 28.84 -12.23
CA GLU A 56 -9.08 28.56 -12.62
C GLU A 56 -9.31 27.05 -12.77
N MET A 57 -8.35 26.34 -13.38
CA MET A 57 -8.33 24.88 -13.42
C MET A 57 -8.26 24.27 -12.02
N VAL A 58 -7.38 24.77 -11.15
CA VAL A 58 -7.29 24.30 -9.75
C VAL A 58 -8.65 24.42 -9.07
N LYS A 59 -9.30 25.58 -9.18
CA LYS A 59 -10.60 25.83 -8.57
C LYS A 59 -11.70 24.93 -9.15
N GLU A 60 -11.72 24.71 -10.46
CA GLU A 60 -12.66 23.80 -11.10
C GLU A 60 -12.50 22.37 -10.58
N PHE A 61 -11.25 21.89 -10.48
CA PHE A 61 -10.96 20.58 -9.92
C PHE A 61 -11.27 20.51 -8.42
N GLU A 62 -11.02 21.56 -7.64
CA GLU A 62 -11.39 21.63 -6.23
C GLU A 62 -12.89 21.44 -6.04
N THR A 63 -13.70 22.17 -6.79
CA THR A 63 -15.17 22.02 -6.76
C THR A 63 -15.59 20.64 -7.24
N LYS A 64 -14.95 20.10 -8.29
CA LYS A 64 -15.23 18.75 -8.80
C LYS A 64 -14.96 17.65 -7.78
N PHE A 65 -13.90 17.80 -6.97
CA PHE A 65 -13.54 16.88 -5.90
C PHE A 65 -14.17 17.24 -4.54
N GLY A 66 -14.97 18.32 -4.49
CA GLY A 66 -15.61 18.81 -3.26
C GLY A 66 -14.63 19.30 -2.20
N LEU A 67 -13.40 19.69 -2.59
CA LEU A 67 -12.37 20.19 -1.67
C LEU A 67 -12.66 21.62 -1.18
N ASP A 68 -13.57 22.32 -1.85
CA ASP A 68 -14.10 23.64 -1.48
C ASP A 68 -15.13 23.59 -0.33
N GLN A 69 -15.62 22.39 0.02
CA GLN A 69 -16.60 22.21 1.09
C GLN A 69 -15.96 22.22 2.48
N PRO A 70 -16.71 22.55 3.55
CA PRO A 70 -16.23 22.42 4.92
C PRO A 70 -15.70 21.01 5.22
N LEU A 71 -14.63 20.91 6.00
CA LEU A 71 -13.92 19.64 6.27
C LEU A 71 -14.83 18.51 6.78
N TRP A 72 -15.81 18.82 7.64
CA TRP A 72 -16.76 17.84 8.14
C TRP A 72 -17.61 17.23 7.03
N ARG A 73 -17.98 18.02 6.01
CA ARG A 73 -18.77 17.56 4.87
C ARG A 73 -17.92 16.72 3.94
N GLN A 74 -16.68 17.12 3.67
CA GLN A 74 -15.71 16.30 2.94
C GLN A 74 -15.52 14.94 3.60
N TYR A 75 -15.42 14.91 4.93
CA TYR A 75 -15.23 13.69 5.70
C TYR A 75 -16.45 12.75 5.63
N LEU A 76 -17.66 13.29 5.79
CA LEU A 76 -18.89 12.49 5.67
C LEU A 76 -19.09 11.93 4.25
N THR A 77 -18.82 12.72 3.22
CA THR A 77 -18.85 12.26 1.83
C THR A 77 -17.83 11.14 1.63
N TYR A 78 -16.58 11.33 2.06
CA TYR A 78 -15.53 10.32 2.00
C TYR A 78 -15.93 8.99 2.66
N LEU A 79 -16.49 9.04 3.88
CA LEU A 79 -16.95 7.83 4.57
C LEU A 79 -18.13 7.16 3.86
N THR A 80 -19.07 7.95 3.34
CA THR A 80 -20.25 7.43 2.65
C THR A 80 -19.88 6.76 1.34
N ASP A 81 -18.99 7.37 0.57
CA ASP A 81 -18.50 6.83 -0.70
C ASP A 81 -17.69 5.55 -0.45
N MET A 82 -16.81 5.55 0.57
CA MET A 82 -16.06 4.36 0.98
C MET A 82 -16.99 3.20 1.40
N ALA A 83 -18.07 3.49 2.13
CA ALA A 83 -19.06 2.48 2.51
C ALA A 83 -19.81 1.88 1.30
N ARG A 84 -19.88 2.62 0.18
CA ARG A 84 -20.44 2.17 -1.10
C ARG A 84 -19.40 1.54 -2.03
N PHE A 85 -18.15 1.39 -1.56
CA PHE A 85 -17.00 0.97 -2.37
C PHE A 85 -16.73 1.89 -3.57
N ASP A 86 -17.14 3.16 -3.47
CA ASP A 86 -16.76 4.20 -4.41
C ASP A 86 -15.57 4.98 -3.83
N PHE A 87 -14.40 4.80 -4.42
CA PHE A 87 -13.18 5.51 -4.02
C PHE A 87 -12.89 6.73 -4.90
N ASN A 88 -13.84 7.08 -5.79
CA ASN A 88 -13.75 8.19 -6.72
C ASN A 88 -12.52 8.10 -7.67
N TYR A 89 -12.14 9.22 -8.27
CA TYR A 89 -10.97 9.33 -9.13
C TYR A 89 -9.69 9.57 -8.33
N SER A 90 -8.58 9.02 -8.82
CA SER A 90 -7.26 9.32 -8.28
C SER A 90 -6.89 10.76 -8.62
N ILE A 91 -6.63 11.61 -7.64
CA ILE A 91 -6.11 12.97 -7.91
C ILE A 91 -4.75 12.85 -8.62
N ALA A 92 -3.86 11.98 -8.13
CA ALA A 92 -2.56 11.71 -8.72
C ALA A 92 -2.62 11.13 -10.16
N ASN A 93 -3.60 10.26 -10.46
CA ASN A 93 -3.70 9.56 -11.77
C ASN A 93 -4.99 9.86 -12.54
N TYR A 94 -5.62 11.01 -12.31
CA TYR A 94 -6.82 11.47 -13.02
C TYR A 94 -6.63 11.39 -14.56
N PRO A 95 -7.62 10.88 -15.33
CA PRO A 95 -9.00 10.53 -14.95
C PRO A 95 -9.21 9.06 -14.53
N ARG A 96 -8.18 8.36 -14.04
CA ARG A 96 -8.33 6.96 -13.61
C ARG A 96 -9.07 6.85 -12.27
N LYS A 97 -10.00 5.89 -12.16
CA LYS A 97 -10.68 5.58 -10.90
C LYS A 97 -9.75 4.81 -9.97
N VAL A 98 -9.84 5.07 -8.67
CA VAL A 98 -9.03 4.37 -7.66
C VAL A 98 -9.34 2.88 -7.65
N LEU A 99 -10.62 2.51 -7.80
CA LEU A 99 -11.03 1.10 -7.82
C LEU A 99 -10.40 0.32 -8.99
N ASP A 100 -10.25 0.94 -10.16
CA ASP A 100 -9.63 0.29 -11.32
C ASP A 100 -8.12 0.08 -11.07
N MET A 101 -7.44 1.07 -10.49
CA MET A 101 -6.04 0.92 -10.08
C MET A 101 -5.85 -0.21 -9.06
N MET A 102 -6.77 -0.32 -8.09
CA MET A 102 -6.76 -1.41 -7.12
C MET A 102 -6.96 -2.75 -7.80
N ARG A 103 -7.89 -2.85 -8.75
CA ARG A 103 -8.15 -4.08 -9.53
C ARG A 103 -6.94 -4.51 -10.35
N ASP A 104 -6.19 -3.58 -10.90
CA ASP A 104 -5.00 -3.91 -11.68
C ASP A 104 -3.84 -4.39 -10.79
N ALA A 105 -3.73 -3.86 -9.56
CA ALA A 105 -2.71 -4.28 -8.60
C ALA A 105 -3.07 -5.58 -7.86
N LEU A 106 -4.35 -5.83 -7.61
CA LEU A 106 -4.82 -6.91 -6.74
C LEU A 106 -4.35 -8.31 -7.17
N PRO A 107 -4.40 -8.72 -8.47
CA PRO A 107 -3.91 -10.02 -8.91
C PRO A 107 -2.43 -10.23 -8.61
N TRP A 108 -1.61 -9.21 -8.79
CA TRP A 108 -0.18 -9.27 -8.49
C TRP A 108 0.06 -9.41 -6.99
N THR A 109 -0.63 -8.62 -6.16
CA THR A 109 -0.52 -8.73 -4.70
C THR A 109 -0.93 -10.12 -4.22
N ILE A 110 -2.06 -10.65 -4.70
CA ILE A 110 -2.54 -11.99 -4.33
C ILE A 110 -1.55 -13.06 -4.80
N THR A 111 -1.09 -12.99 -6.04
CA THR A 111 -0.16 -13.98 -6.61
C THR A 111 1.15 -14.00 -5.84
N LEU A 112 1.73 -12.83 -5.57
CA LEU A 112 2.96 -12.71 -4.78
C LEU A 112 2.75 -13.19 -3.35
N LEU A 113 1.68 -12.78 -2.68
CA LEU A 113 1.40 -13.20 -1.30
C LEU A 113 1.23 -14.72 -1.21
N LEU A 114 0.43 -15.31 -2.11
CA LEU A 114 0.20 -16.76 -2.11
C LEU A 114 1.49 -17.52 -2.41
N THR A 115 2.23 -17.10 -3.43
CA THR A 115 3.46 -17.78 -3.84
C THR A 115 4.51 -17.72 -2.74
N THR A 116 4.76 -16.54 -2.17
CA THR A 116 5.73 -16.36 -1.08
C THR A 116 5.29 -17.07 0.19
N THR A 117 3.99 -17.08 0.52
CA THR A 117 3.47 -17.79 1.69
C THR A 117 3.61 -19.29 1.53
N ILE A 118 3.24 -19.85 0.37
CA ILE A 118 3.36 -21.30 0.11
C ILE A 118 4.82 -21.72 0.13
N LEU A 119 5.69 -21.01 -0.60
CA LEU A 119 7.12 -21.32 -0.63
C LEU A 119 7.75 -21.17 0.75
N GLY A 120 7.47 -20.07 1.44
CA GLY A 120 7.97 -19.80 2.80
C GLY A 120 7.50 -20.86 3.80
N PHE A 121 6.23 -21.25 3.72
CA PHE A 121 5.68 -22.33 4.56
C PHE A 121 6.35 -23.66 4.26
N LEU A 122 6.42 -24.08 2.99
CA LEU A 122 7.00 -25.37 2.61
C LEU A 122 8.49 -25.44 2.94
N ILE A 123 9.26 -24.47 2.46
CA ILE A 123 10.71 -24.41 2.67
C ILE A 123 11.01 -24.25 4.16
N GLY A 124 10.34 -23.32 4.84
CA GLY A 124 10.55 -23.07 6.27
C GLY A 124 10.26 -24.30 7.13
N ASN A 125 9.15 -25.00 6.89
CA ASN A 125 8.82 -26.22 7.63
C ASN A 125 9.78 -27.36 7.31
N LEU A 126 10.14 -27.58 6.03
CA LEU A 126 11.07 -28.63 5.64
C LEU A 126 12.46 -28.41 6.26
N LEU A 127 13.00 -27.20 6.15
CA LEU A 127 14.31 -26.87 6.72
C LEU A 127 14.29 -26.92 8.25
N GLY A 128 13.21 -26.43 8.88
CA GLY A 128 13.01 -26.53 10.32
C GLY A 128 12.94 -27.97 10.81
N ALA A 129 12.18 -28.83 10.13
CA ALA A 129 12.07 -30.24 10.45
C ALA A 129 13.39 -30.99 10.26
N LEU A 130 14.12 -30.71 9.17
CA LEU A 130 15.45 -31.28 8.92
C LEU A 130 16.45 -30.89 10.00
N LEU A 131 16.45 -29.64 10.48
CA LEU A 131 17.36 -29.21 11.54
C LEU A 131 17.02 -29.82 12.90
N ALA A 132 15.73 -30.01 13.19
CA ALA A 132 15.26 -30.65 14.40
C ALA A 132 15.47 -32.18 14.40
N TRP A 133 15.76 -32.78 13.23
CA TRP A 133 15.94 -34.22 13.11
C TRP A 133 17.21 -34.68 13.85
N PRO A 134 17.14 -35.73 14.71
CA PRO A 134 18.29 -36.17 15.52
C PRO A 134 19.54 -36.46 14.69
N ASN A 135 19.36 -37.15 13.56
CA ASN A 135 20.42 -37.58 12.64
C ASN A 135 20.70 -36.57 11.52
N ALA A 136 20.30 -35.30 11.65
CA ALA A 136 20.55 -34.31 10.62
C ALA A 136 22.07 -34.12 10.39
N PRO A 137 22.52 -33.98 9.12
CA PRO A 137 23.94 -33.82 8.80
C PRO A 137 24.57 -32.65 9.57
N GLY A 138 25.76 -32.84 10.14
CA GLY A 138 26.44 -31.82 10.94
C GLY A 138 26.70 -30.50 10.19
N PHE A 139 27.00 -30.59 8.89
CA PHE A 139 27.12 -29.43 7.99
C PHE A 139 25.83 -28.57 7.96
N LEU A 140 24.66 -29.21 7.94
CA LEU A 140 23.38 -28.50 7.89
C LEU A 140 23.12 -27.71 9.17
N LYS A 141 23.48 -28.30 10.32
CA LYS A 141 23.38 -27.64 11.64
C LYS A 141 24.33 -26.44 11.76
N PHE A 142 25.43 -26.42 11.01
CA PHE A 142 26.40 -25.31 11.00
C PHE A 142 26.03 -24.20 10.01
N VAL A 143 25.55 -24.55 8.81
CA VAL A 143 25.31 -23.59 7.72
C VAL A 143 23.96 -22.89 7.82
N MET A 144 22.93 -23.54 8.38
CA MET A 144 21.60 -22.94 8.45
C MET A 144 21.44 -21.75 9.40
N PRO A 145 22.00 -21.75 10.64
CA PRO A 145 21.81 -20.63 11.55
C PRO A 145 22.29 -19.27 10.98
N PRO A 146 23.46 -19.17 10.31
CA PRO A 146 23.85 -17.95 9.60
C PRO A 146 22.88 -17.52 8.49
N ILE A 147 22.32 -18.48 7.74
CA ILE A 147 21.32 -18.18 6.69
C ILE A 147 20.05 -17.64 7.31
N LEU A 148 19.61 -18.20 8.43
CA LEU A 148 18.45 -17.70 9.18
C LEU A 148 18.71 -16.31 9.75
N MET A 149 19.94 -15.98 10.14
CA MET A 149 20.29 -14.61 10.54
C MET A 149 20.15 -13.60 9.38
N MET A 150 20.20 -14.02 8.12
CA MET A 150 19.89 -13.13 7.00
C MET A 150 18.42 -12.67 6.99
N SER A 151 17.52 -13.32 7.73
CA SER A 151 16.15 -12.82 7.92
C SER A 151 16.11 -11.50 8.71
N ALA A 152 17.20 -11.14 9.41
CA ALA A 152 17.33 -9.85 10.07
C ALA A 152 17.66 -8.71 9.08
N ILE A 153 18.12 -9.04 7.87
CA ILE A 153 18.39 -8.05 6.84
C ILE A 153 17.04 -7.51 6.32
N PRO A 154 16.83 -6.19 6.31
CA PRO A 154 15.66 -5.60 5.71
C PRO A 154 15.47 -6.07 4.26
N TYR A 155 14.27 -6.58 3.95
CA TYR A 155 13.95 -7.16 2.65
C TYR A 155 14.21 -6.20 1.47
N PHE A 156 14.07 -4.88 1.68
CA PHE A 156 14.34 -3.88 0.65
C PHE A 156 15.84 -3.82 0.26
N LEU A 157 16.76 -4.05 1.21
CA LEU A 157 18.19 -4.09 0.92
C LEU A 157 18.55 -5.31 0.07
N LEU A 158 17.98 -6.46 0.41
CA LEU A 158 18.11 -7.67 -0.41
C LEU A 158 17.55 -7.43 -1.81
N GLY A 159 16.39 -6.78 -1.91
CA GLY A 159 15.81 -6.38 -3.19
C GLY A 159 16.76 -5.51 -4.03
N LEU A 160 17.38 -4.51 -3.42
CA LEU A 160 18.37 -3.65 -4.10
C LEU A 160 19.60 -4.43 -4.58
N ILE A 161 20.13 -5.34 -3.75
CA ILE A 161 21.26 -6.19 -4.13
C ILE A 161 20.87 -7.09 -5.31
N LEU A 162 19.69 -7.72 -5.26
CA LEU A 162 19.21 -8.56 -6.35
C LEU A 162 19.05 -7.76 -7.64
N VAL A 163 18.46 -6.57 -7.59
CA VAL A 163 18.36 -5.69 -8.77
C VAL A 163 19.74 -5.32 -9.31
N TYR A 164 20.70 -4.99 -8.44
CA TYR A 164 22.07 -4.69 -8.86
C TYR A 164 22.74 -5.88 -9.55
N VAL A 165 22.67 -7.06 -8.94
CA VAL A 165 23.30 -8.26 -9.47
C VAL A 165 22.63 -8.69 -10.77
N PHE A 166 21.31 -8.83 -10.79
CA PHE A 166 20.60 -9.38 -11.94
C PHE A 166 20.33 -8.37 -13.05
N GLY A 167 20.15 -7.09 -12.72
CA GLY A 167 19.79 -6.05 -13.70
C GLY A 167 20.93 -5.14 -14.16
N PHE A 168 22.13 -5.25 -13.57
CA PHE A 168 23.29 -4.44 -13.98
C PHE A 168 24.59 -5.22 -14.10
N PHE A 169 24.79 -6.27 -13.29
CA PHE A 169 26.02 -7.07 -13.35
C PHE A 169 25.89 -8.27 -14.29
N LEU A 170 24.69 -8.87 -14.37
CA LEU A 170 24.38 -10.03 -15.21
C LEU A 170 23.70 -9.67 -16.55
N ASP A 171 23.26 -8.42 -16.71
CA ASP A 171 22.85 -7.81 -17.99
C ASP A 171 24.04 -7.08 -18.63
#